data_AF-A0A327NEW2-F1
#
_entry.id   AF-A0A327NEW2-F1
#
_cell.length_a   1.000
_cell.length_b   1.000
_cell.length_c   1.000
_cell.angle_alpha   90.00
_cell.angle_beta   90.00
_cell.angle_gamma   90.00
#
_symmetry.space_group_name_H-M   'P 1'
#
loop_
_entity.id
_entity.type
_entity.pdbx_description
1 polymer ?
#
loop_
_entity_poly.entity_id
_entity_poly.type
_entity_poly.pdbx_seq_one_letter_code
_entity_poly.pdbx_strand_id
1 'polypeptide(L)' 'MAFPAPARFTDLRQHLHKAGIDAARLSFVLEDYLGLPDNMPRQDWFLDPQEDHQAWGFREAICEFQKMIADKTEGINE' A
#
# COMPACT_ATOMS: atom_id res chain seq x y z
N MET A 1 -10.13 -9.76 -12.31
CA MET A 1 -9.38 -11.05 -12.29
C MET A 1 -8.44 -10.97 -11.09
N ALA A 2 -8.61 -11.81 -10.08
CA ALA A 2 -7.73 -11.78 -8.90
C ALA A 2 -6.43 -12.53 -9.23
N PHE A 3 -5.28 -11.91 -8.99
CA PHE A 3 -4.00 -12.58 -9.11
C PHE A 3 -3.81 -13.50 -7.89
N PRO A 4 -3.64 -14.81 -8.05
CA PRO A 4 -3.45 -15.71 -6.93
C PRO A 4 -2.13 -15.38 -6.24
N ALA A 5 -2.11 -15.52 -4.91
CA ALA A 5 -0.88 -15.40 -4.16
C ALA A 5 0.16 -16.43 -4.65
N PRO A 6 1.46 -16.12 -4.63
CA PRO A 6 2.50 -17.06 -5.02
C PRO A 6 2.41 -18.38 -4.24
N ALA A 7 2.86 -19.48 -4.84
CA ALA A 7 2.91 -20.77 -4.15
C ALA A 7 3.74 -20.64 -2.86
N ARG A 8 3.18 -21.08 -1.72
CA ARG A 8 3.77 -20.98 -0.38
C ARG A 8 3.85 -19.54 0.18
N PHE A 9 3.13 -18.59 -0.41
CA PHE A 9 2.94 -17.28 0.19
C PHE A 9 2.01 -17.39 1.39
N THR A 10 2.57 -17.22 2.59
CA THR A 10 1.84 -17.31 3.85
C THR A 10 1.66 -15.95 4.51
N ASP A 11 2.65 -15.07 4.34
CA ASP A 11 2.70 -13.80 5.05
C ASP A 11 3.49 -12.74 4.26
N LEU A 12 2.89 -11.55 4.10
CA LEU A 12 3.49 -10.44 3.38
C LEU A 12 4.74 -9.90 4.07
N ARG A 13 4.75 -9.78 5.41
CA ARG A 13 5.91 -9.26 6.15
C ARG A 13 7.10 -10.22 6.10
N GLN A 14 6.86 -11.53 6.23
CA GLN A 14 7.89 -12.55 6.02
C GLN A 14 8.42 -12.53 4.60
N HIS A 15 7.57 -12.30 3.60
CA HIS A 15 7.99 -12.19 2.22
C HIS A 15 8.89 -10.96 2.01
N LEU A 16 8.49 -9.80 2.52
CA LEU A 16 9.30 -8.57 2.48
C LEU A 16 10.64 -8.74 3.20
N HIS A 17 10.63 -9.32 4.40
CA HIS A 17 11.85 -9.58 5.17
C HIS A 17 12.81 -10.52 4.42
N LYS A 18 12.31 -11.60 3.80
CA LYS A 18 13.13 -12.50 2.96
C LYS A 18 13.72 -11.80 1.74
N ALA A 19 13.03 -10.78 1.21
CA ALA A 19 13.52 -9.93 0.13
C ALA A 19 14.48 -8.82 0.60
N GLY A 20 14.78 -8.73 1.91
CA GLY A 20 15.61 -7.67 2.48
C GLY A 20 14.91 -6.32 2.56
N ILE A 21 13.58 -6.29 2.49
CA ILE A 21 12.76 -5.07 2.55
C ILE A 21 12.23 -4.91 3.96
N ASP A 22 12.60 -3.79 4.60
CA ASP A 22 12.05 -3.40 5.90
C ASP A 22 10.64 -2.83 5.72
N ALA A 23 9.65 -3.52 6.28
CA ALA A 23 8.24 -3.13 6.22
C ALA A 23 7.97 -1.78 6.94
N ALA A 24 8.68 -1.46 8.01
CA ALA A 24 8.52 -0.19 8.71
C ALA A 24 9.05 0.96 7.86
N ARG A 25 10.23 0.77 7.26
CA ARG A 25 10.80 1.73 6.30
C ARG A 25 9.91 1.91 5.07
N LEU A 26 9.37 0.81 4.54
CA LEU A 26 8.46 0.85 3.39
C LEU A 26 7.17 1.61 3.73
N SER A 27 6.59 1.37 4.91
CA SER A 27 5.41 2.11 5.38
C SER A 27 5.67 3.61 5.43
N PHE A 28 6.81 4.03 6.00
CA PHE A 28 7.22 5.43 6.08
C PHE A 28 7.39 6.07 4.69
N VAL A 29 8.06 5.38 3.76
CA VAL A 29 8.27 5.89 2.39
C VAL A 29 6.95 6.04 1.63
N LEU A 30 6.02 5.10 1.81
CA LEU A 30 4.71 5.19 1.18
C LEU A 30 3.86 6.33 1.76
N GLU A 31 3.98 6.59 3.07
CA GLU A 31 3.30 7.72 3.72
C GLU A 31 3.83 9.06 3.19
N ASP A 32 5.15 9.21 3.10
CA ASP A 32 5.79 10.38 2.51
C ASP A 32 5.36 10.59 1.05
N TYR A 33 5.38 9.51 0.25
CA TYR A 33 4.93 9.53 -1.15
C TYR A 33 3.48 10.03 -1.27
N LEU A 34 2.56 9.53 -0.43
CA LEU A 34 1.16 9.95 -0.44
C LEU A 34 0.93 11.38 0.04
N GLY A 35 1.90 11.97 0.74
CA GLY A 35 1.89 13.37 1.20
C GLY A 35 2.42 14.37 0.18
N LEU A 36 3.02 13.92 -0.93
CA LEU A 36 3.53 14.82 -1.96
C LEU A 36 2.38 15.55 -2.68
N PRO A 37 2.52 16.85 -3.01
CA PRO A 37 1.46 17.65 -3.66
C PRO A 37 0.92 17.07 -4.97
N ASP A 38 1.74 16.29 -5.68
CA ASP A 38 1.35 15.62 -6.93
C ASP A 38 0.54 14.34 -6.71
N ASN A 39 0.62 13.76 -5.51
CA ASN A 39 -0.06 12.52 -5.15
C ASN A 39 -1.24 12.75 -4.20
N MET A 40 -1.43 13.98 -3.72
CA MET A 40 -2.60 14.35 -2.92
C MET A 40 -3.86 14.35 -3.79
N PRO A 41 -5.03 13.98 -3.23
CA PRO A 41 -6.29 14.09 -3.95
C PRO A 41 -6.54 15.53 -4.43
N ARG A 42 -6.79 15.68 -5.73
CA ARG A 42 -7.14 16.96 -6.34
C ARG A 42 -8.60 16.96 -6.76
N GLN A 43 -9.24 18.13 -6.83
CA GLN A 43 -10.67 18.23 -7.15
C GLN A 43 -10.98 17.82 -8.59
N ASP A 44 -10.04 18.03 -9.50
CA ASP A 44 -10.11 17.64 -10.91
C ASP A 44 -10.09 16.12 -11.10
N TRP A 45 -9.53 15.35 -10.15
CA TRP A 45 -9.56 13.88 -10.19
C TRP A 45 -10.96 13.27 -10.17
N PHE A 46 -11.96 14.03 -9.73
CA PHE A 46 -13.36 13.60 -9.69
C PHE A 46 -14.14 13.99 -10.95
N LEU A 47 -13.49 14.69 -11.89
CA LEU A 47 -14.13 15.27 -13.07
C LEU A 47 -13.77 14.53 -14.37
N ASP A 48 -12.59 13.89 -14.45
CA ASP A 48 -12.17 13.09 -15.62
C ASP A 48 -12.30 11.57 -15.35
N PRO A 49 -13.18 10.86 -16.06
CA PRO A 49 -13.43 9.44 -15.83
C PRO A 49 -12.38 8.48 -16.41
N GLN A 50 -11.36 8.91 -17.17
CA GLN A 50 -10.43 7.98 -17.84
C GLN A 50 -9.03 7.89 -17.21
N GLU A 51 -8.38 9.01 -16.94
CA GLU A 51 -7.01 9.03 -16.39
C GLU A 51 -7.01 9.09 -14.86
N ASP A 52 -7.98 9.77 -14.25
CA ASP A 52 -7.93 10.07 -12.82
C ASP A 52 -8.54 8.99 -11.91
N HIS A 53 -9.43 8.13 -12.42
CA HIS A 53 -9.82 6.90 -11.73
C HIS A 53 -8.61 5.99 -11.46
N GLN A 54 -7.58 6.06 -12.31
CA GLN A 54 -6.36 5.27 -12.13
C GLN A 54 -5.49 5.87 -11.01
N ALA A 55 -5.41 7.19 -10.90
CA ALA A 55 -4.70 7.88 -9.82
C ALA A 55 -5.37 7.61 -8.46
N TRP A 56 -6.70 7.67 -8.39
CA TRP A 56 -7.46 7.32 -7.19
C TRP A 56 -7.29 5.84 -6.83
N GLY A 57 -7.49 4.93 -7.78
CA GLY A 57 -7.34 3.49 -7.56
C GLY A 57 -5.92 3.10 -7.15
N PHE A 58 -4.90 3.78 -7.68
CA PHE A 58 -3.51 3.57 -7.28
C PHE A 58 -3.26 4.02 -5.84
N ARG A 59 -3.80 5.19 -5.46
CA ARG A 59 -3.75 5.67 -4.07
C ARG A 59 -4.45 4.70 -3.11
N GLU A 60 -5.63 4.21 -3.45
CA GLU A 60 -6.35 3.20 -2.65
C GLU A 60 -5.52 1.93 -2.48
N ALA A 61 -4.89 1.43 -3.56
CA ALA A 61 -4.03 0.25 -3.51
C ALA A 61 -2.81 0.45 -2.58
N ILE A 62 -2.19 1.65 -2.59
CA ILE A 62 -1.09 1.96 -1.66
C ILE A 62 -1.59 1.97 -0.21
N CYS A 63 -2.74 2.58 0.06
CA CYS A 63 -3.33 2.62 1.40
C CYS A 63 -3.69 1.21 1.91
N GLU A 64 -4.26 0.35 1.06
CA GLU A 64 -4.54 -1.04 1.42
C GLU A 64 -3.25 -1.83 1.69
N PHE A 65 -2.23 -1.66 0.85
CA PHE A 65 -0.94 -2.28 1.06
C PHE A 65 -0.28 -1.84 2.37
N GLN A 66 -0.37 -0.54 2.72
CA GLN A 66 0.08 -0.01 4.01
C GLN A 66 -0.63 -0.68 5.20
N LYS A 67 -1.95 -0.87 5.13
CA LYS A 67 -2.70 -1.59 6.18
C LYS A 67 -2.20 -3.03 6.32
N MET A 68 -2.02 -3.73 5.20
CA MET A 68 -1.53 -5.12 5.21
C MET A 68 -0.14 -5.29 5.83
N ILE A 69 0.74 -4.29 5.70
CA ILE A 69 2.05 -4.30 6.37
C ILE A 69 1.97 -3.82 7.83
N ALA A 70 1.02 -2.95 8.20
CA ALA A 70 0.87 -2.38 9.53
C ALA A 70 0.11 -3.29 10.53
N ASP A 71 -0.98 -3.96 10.09
CA ASP A 71 -1.96 -4.71 10.91
C ASP A 71 -1.43 -5.93 11.69
N LYS A 72 -0.12 -6.19 11.67
CA LYS A 72 0.52 -7.22 12.52
C LYS A 72 1.26 -6.68 13.73
N THR A 73 1.10 -5.40 14.04
CA THR A 73 1.75 -4.78 15.20
C THR A 73 0.91 -4.89 16.49
N GLU A 74 -0.36 -5.31 16.42
CA GLU A 74 -1.22 -5.55 17.58
C GLU A 74 -1.29 -7.04 17.97
N GLY A 75 -0.14 -7.58 18.37
CA GLY A 75 0.00 -8.95 18.84
C GLY A 75 0.98 -9.07 20.01
N ILE A 76 0.94 -8.12 20.94
CA ILE A 76 1.49 -8.31 22.30
C ILE A 76 0.50 -7.67 23.27
N ASN A 77 -0.32 -8.52 23.88
CA ASN A 77 -0.69 -8.44 25.28
C ASN A 77 -1.13 -9.86 25.68
N GLU A 78 -0.12 -10.63 26.10
CA GLU A 78 -0.29 -11.66 27.14
C GLU A 78 -0.82 -11.02 28.44
#